data_AF-B8X477-F1
#
_entry.id   AF-B8X477-F1
#
_cell.length_a   1.000
_cell.length_b   1.000
_cell.length_c   1.000
_cell.angle_alpha   90.00
_cell.angle_beta   90.00
_cell.angle_gamma   90.00
#
_symmetry.space_group_name_H-M   'P 1'
#
loop_
_entity.id
_entity.type
_entity.pdbx_description
1 polymer ?
#
loop_
_entity_poly.entity_id
_entity_poly.type
_entity_poly.pdbx_seq_one_letter_code
_entity_poly.pdbx_strand_id
1 'polypeptide(L)' 'CLMTQILTGLLLAMHYTADTSLAFSSVAHTCRNVQYGWLIRNLHANGAS' A
#
# COMPACT_ATOMS: atom_id res chain seq x y z
N CYS A 1 -2.40 -9.14 12.82
CA CYS A 1 -2.76 -9.91 11.61
C CYS A 1 -4.07 -9.37 11.01
N LEU A 2 -5.27 -9.80 11.42
CA LEU A 2 -6.50 -9.41 10.71
C LEU A 2 -6.77 -7.89 10.71
N MET A 3 -6.85 -7.26 11.89
CA MET A 3 -7.14 -5.82 12.00
C MET A 3 -6.07 -4.96 11.30
N THR A 4 -4.80 -5.32 11.50
CA THR A 4 -3.67 -4.61 10.88
C THR A 4 -3.71 -4.73 9.35
N GLN A 5 -4.04 -5.90 8.80
CA GLN A 5 -4.14 -6.12 7.36
C GLN A 5 -5.33 -5.40 6.73
N ILE A 6 -6.50 -5.40 7.39
CA ILE A 6 -7.67 -4.67 6.90
C ILE A 6 -7.39 -3.17 6.85
N LEU A 7 -6.87 -2.60 7.94
CA LEU A 7 -6.60 -1.15 8.01
C LEU A 7 -5.53 -0.73 7.00
N THR A 8 -4.37 -1.40 6.99
CA THR A 8 -3.29 -1.04 6.07
C THR A 8 -3.66 -1.32 4.60
N GLY A 9 -4.42 -2.40 4.33
CA GLY A 9 -4.91 -2.73 3.00
C GLY A 9 -5.89 -1.70 2.45
N LEU A 10 -6.83 -1.23 3.27
CA LEU A 10 -7.76 -0.15 2.90
C LEU A 10 -7.01 1.15 2.58
N LEU A 11 -6.03 1.53 3.41
CA LEU A 11 -5.23 2.73 3.17
C LEU A 11 -4.40 2.63 1.87
N LEU A 12 -3.84 1.45 1.57
CA LEU A 12 -3.11 1.21 0.33
C LEU A 12 -4.05 1.23 -0.89
N ALA A 13 -5.26 0.66 -0.77
CA ALA A 13 -6.24 0.61 -1.85
C ALA A 13 -6.68 2.02 -2.29
N MET A 14 -6.74 3.01 -1.38
CA MET A 14 -7.07 4.39 -1.72
C MET A 14 -6.03 5.07 -2.64
N HIS A 15 -4.80 4.55 -2.72
CA HIS A 15 -3.71 5.09 -3.54
C HIS A 15 -3.28 4.15 -4.67
N TYR A 16 -3.90 2.98 -4.78
CA TYR A 16 -3.59 1.98 -5.80
C TYR A 16 -4.46 2.19 -7.04
N THR A 17 -3.86 2.00 -8.22
CA THR A 17 -4.59 2.00 -9.49
C THR A 17 -4.57 0.59 -10.09
N ALA A 18 -5.75 -0.01 -10.23
CA ALA A 18 -5.94 -1.37 -10.76
C ALA A 18 -5.91 -1.41 -12.29
N ASP A 19 -4.91 -0.75 -12.89
CA ASP A 19 -4.61 -0.80 -14.32
C ASP A 19 -3.19 -1.35 -14.52
N THR A 20 -2.99 -2.27 -15.45
CA THR A 20 -1.70 -2.96 -15.60
C THR A 20 -0.56 -2.02 -16.00
N SER A 21 -0.84 -0.92 -16.69
CA SER A 21 0.17 0.09 -17.05
C SER A 21 0.51 1.03 -15.90
N LEU A 22 -0.39 1.17 -14.91
CA LEU A 22 -0.27 2.09 -13.77
C LEU A 22 -0.04 1.39 -12.42
N ALA A 23 -0.17 0.07 -12.34
CA ALA A 23 -0.08 -0.67 -11.08
C ALA A 23 1.27 -0.45 -10.39
N PHE A 24 2.38 -0.55 -11.13
CA PHE A 24 3.71 -0.32 -10.55
C PHE A 24 3.93 1.16 -10.19
N SER A 25 3.53 2.09 -11.05
CA SER A 25 3.71 3.52 -10.82
C SER A 25 2.87 4.03 -9.64
N SER A 26 1.67 3.47 -9.39
CA SER A 26 0.84 3.79 -8.22
C SER A 26 1.45 3.30 -6.90
N VAL A 27 2.09 2.12 -6.87
CA VAL A 27 2.86 1.65 -5.70
C VAL A 27 4.11 2.50 -5.48
N ALA A 28 4.82 2.86 -6.56
CA ALA A 28 5.97 3.77 -6.50
C ALA A 28 5.58 5.16 -5.97
N HIS A 29 4.44 5.69 -6.41
CA HIS A 29 3.85 6.93 -5.92
C HIS A 29 3.48 6.82 -4.43
N THR A 30 2.84 5.72 -4.02
CA THR A 30 2.53 5.47 -2.60
C THR A 30 3.78 5.47 -1.73
N CYS A 31 4.88 4.85 -2.19
CA CYS A 31 6.12 4.79 -1.42
C CYS A 31 6.81 6.16 -1.28
N ARG A 32 6.79 6.99 -2.33
CA ARG A 32 7.58 8.23 -2.40
C ARG A 32 6.81 9.51 -2.11
N ASN A 33 5.51 9.53 -2.41
CA ASN A 33 4.71 10.75 -2.45
C ASN A 33 3.58 10.75 -1.40
N VAL A 34 3.17 9.60 -0.87
CA VAL A 34 2.21 9.53 0.25
C VAL A 34 2.96 9.60 1.57
N GLN A 35 2.52 10.48 2.47
CA GLN A 35 3.07 10.61 3.82
C GLN A 35 3.02 9.25 4.54
N TYR A 36 4.16 8.78 5.05
CA TYR A 36 4.30 7.44 5.65
C TYR A 36 3.90 6.27 4.74
N GLY A 37 3.71 6.47 3.43
CA GLY A 37 3.25 5.41 2.54
C GLY A 37 4.23 4.24 2.44
N TRP A 38 5.53 4.50 2.53
CA TRP A 38 6.55 3.45 2.66
C TRP A 38 6.34 2.59 3.91
N LEU A 39 6.01 3.20 5.04
CA LEU A 39 5.82 2.52 6.32
C LEU A 39 4.55 1.66 6.28
N ILE A 40 3.44 2.22 5.79
CA ILE A 40 2.16 1.51 5.64
C ILE A 40 2.33 0.29 4.72
N ARG A 41 3.01 0.45 3.58
CA ARG A 41 3.30 -0.67 2.67
C ARG A 41 4.14 -1.76 3.34
N ASN A 42 5.18 -1.37 4.08
CA ASN A 42 6.04 -2.33 4.79
C ASN A 42 5.28 -3.05 5.92
N LEU A 43 4.42 -2.35 6.66
CA LEU A 43 3.57 -2.97 7.67
C LEU A 43 2.61 -4.01 7.06
N HIS A 44 1.98 -3.68 5.93
CA HIS A 44 1.07 -4.60 5.23
C HIS A 44 1.80 -5.84 4.67
N ALA A 45 2.99 -5.65 4.08
CA ALA A 45 3.77 -6.73 3.50
C ALA A 45 4.36 -7.66 4.57
N ASN A 46 5.02 -7.10 5.58
CA ASN A 46 5.63 -7.89 6.66
C ASN A 46 4.57 -8.49 7.60
N GLY A 47 3.41 -7.83 7.77
CA GLY A 47 2.31 -8.33 8.58
C GLY A 47 1.53 -9.51 7.96
N ALA A 48 1.81 -9.85 6.69
CA ALA A 48 1.23 -10.99 5.98
C ALA A 48 2.09 -12.27 6.04
N SER A 49 3.32 -12.18 6.57
CA SER A 49 4.26 -13.31 6.69
C SER A 49 3.88 -14.30 7.78
#